data_AF-A0A507R4A3-F1
#
_entry.id   AF-A0A507R4A3-F1
#
_cell.length_a   1.000
_cell.length_b   1.000
_cell.length_c   1.000
_cell.angle_alpha   90.00
_cell.angle_beta   90.00
_cell.angle_gamma   90.00
#
_symmetry.space_group_name_H-M   'P 1'
#
loop_
_entity.id
_entity.type
_entity.pdbx_description
1 polymer ?
#
loop_
_entity_poly.entity_id
_entity_poly.type
_entity_poly.pdbx_seq_one_letter_code
_entity_poly.pdbx_strand_id
1 'polypeptide(L)'
;MVAFDKCETRPGHIDAILNGLDRYNPETTTVFQDYVAQQCEDRTFDCYANLALLKLYQFNPHLLQQETVTNILAKALTVFPSPAFSLCLALLPAYTQPFPSTSSTPAAPTESQHSDFVESVQKLAQLSTLLESAQYTQFWSTFNSDDLYADLVADVAGFEELVRIRIAVEVGKAFREISAEVLEQWLDLRSREALEKFVTDVCGWVVEKEKAVVRVPANKENETRSEVKSEHVGIEQFGRVIRRGFEQAA
;
A
#
# COMPACT_ATOMS: atom_id res chain seq x y z
N MET A 1 11.72 4.64 -9.98
CA MET A 1 11.12 3.87 -8.87
C MET A 1 12.18 3.79 -7.79
N VAL A 2 11.93 4.38 -6.62
CA VAL A 2 12.86 4.25 -5.48
C VAL A 2 12.94 2.77 -5.11
N ALA A 3 14.14 2.28 -4.81
CA ALA A 3 14.32 0.88 -4.46
C ALA A 3 13.50 0.55 -3.20
N PHE A 4 12.88 -0.63 -3.19
CA PHE A 4 11.88 -1.03 -2.19
C PHE A 4 12.45 -1.14 -0.76
N ASP A 5 13.77 -1.25 -0.64
CA ASP A 5 14.55 -1.31 0.60
C ASP A 5 14.88 0.08 1.19
N LYS A 6 14.61 1.17 0.46
CA LYS A 6 14.93 2.54 0.89
C LYS A 6 13.72 3.24 1.51
N CYS A 7 13.92 3.79 2.69
CA CYS A 7 12.97 4.64 3.40
C CYS A 7 13.71 5.87 3.93
N GLU A 8 13.31 7.08 3.52
CA GLU A 8 14.00 8.33 3.89
C GLU A 8 13.83 8.66 5.38
N THR A 9 12.73 8.22 5.98
CA THR A 9 12.39 8.46 7.38
C THR A 9 13.00 7.42 8.32
N ARG A 10 13.75 6.44 7.81
CA ARG A 10 14.30 5.35 8.62
C ARG A 10 15.36 5.86 9.58
N PRO A 11 15.22 5.61 10.91
CA PRO A 11 16.26 5.92 11.88
C PRO A 11 17.54 5.11 11.64
N GLY A 12 18.70 5.71 11.91
CA GLY A 12 20.00 5.06 11.67
C GLY A 12 20.21 3.73 12.42
N HIS A 13 19.59 3.56 13.59
CA HIS A 13 19.68 2.30 14.33
C HIS A 13 18.90 1.16 13.65
N ILE A 14 17.73 1.44 13.08
CA ILE A 14 16.95 0.47 12.29
C ILE A 14 17.73 0.10 11.02
N ASP A 15 18.34 1.09 10.36
CA ASP A 15 19.14 0.82 9.16
C ASP A 15 20.37 -0.05 9.46
N ALA A 16 21.03 0.16 10.60
CA ALA A 16 22.14 -0.69 11.04
C ALA A 16 21.70 -2.14 11.32
N ILE A 17 20.57 -2.34 12.01
CA ILE A 17 20.01 -3.68 12.29
C ILE A 17 19.66 -4.36 10.97
N LEU A 18 18.98 -3.65 10.06
CA LEU A 18 18.60 -4.20 8.76
C LEU A 18 19.84 -4.59 7.97
N ASN A 19 20.85 -3.74 7.83
CA ASN A 19 22.04 -4.10 7.04
C ASN A 19 22.99 -5.09 7.74
N GLY A 20 22.73 -5.45 9.00
CA GLY A 20 23.52 -6.36 9.81
C GLY A 20 22.96 -7.79 9.92
N LEU A 21 23.67 -8.62 10.70
CA LEU A 21 23.21 -9.96 11.07
C LEU A 21 22.08 -9.92 12.11
N ASP A 22 21.99 -8.83 12.87
CA ASP A 22 20.98 -8.62 13.91
C ASP A 22 19.54 -8.59 13.37
N ARG A 23 19.35 -8.41 12.06
CA ARG A 23 18.04 -8.57 11.40
C ARG A 23 17.34 -9.91 11.72
N TYR A 24 18.10 -10.96 11.99
CA TYR A 24 17.55 -12.29 12.32
C TYR A 24 17.61 -12.61 13.82
N ASN A 25 18.11 -11.68 14.64
CA ASN A 25 18.18 -11.86 16.08
C ASN A 25 16.80 -11.62 16.71
N PRO A 26 16.19 -12.62 17.40
CA PRO A 26 14.89 -12.48 18.04
C PRO A 26 14.83 -11.37 19.10
N GLU A 27 15.96 -10.95 19.68
CA GLU A 27 16.03 -9.85 20.65
C GLU A 27 15.71 -8.48 20.00
N THR A 28 15.85 -8.36 18.68
CA THR A 28 15.51 -7.13 17.95
C THR A 28 14.01 -6.97 17.66
N THR A 29 13.21 -7.99 17.97
CA THR A 29 11.76 -8.00 17.73
C THR A 29 11.06 -6.81 18.37
N THR A 30 11.38 -6.49 19.64
CA THR A 30 10.77 -5.36 20.36
C THR A 30 11.13 -4.02 19.73
N VAL A 31 12.37 -3.86 19.27
CA VAL A 31 12.82 -2.65 18.56
C VAL A 31 12.01 -2.42 17.29
N PHE A 32 11.73 -3.48 16.53
CA PHE A 32 10.88 -3.37 15.34
C PHE A 32 9.40 -3.15 15.68
N GLN A 33 8.88 -3.75 16.76
CA GLN A 33 7.51 -3.52 17.24
C GLN A 33 7.30 -2.04 17.63
N ASP A 34 8.22 -1.47 18.41
CA ASP A 34 8.21 -0.06 18.79
C ASP A 34 8.31 0.84 17.57
N TYR A 35 9.12 0.46 16.57
CA TYR A 35 9.22 1.21 15.33
C TYR A 35 7.94 1.14 14.47
N VAL A 36 7.17 0.04 14.52
CA VAL A 36 5.85 -0.02 13.88
C VAL A 36 4.88 0.92 14.58
N ALA A 37 4.86 0.95 15.92
CA ALA A 37 4.04 1.91 16.66
C ALA A 37 4.40 3.36 16.30
N GLN A 38 5.70 3.68 16.22
CA GLN A 38 6.15 4.99 15.76
C GLN A 38 5.67 5.30 14.32
N GLN A 39 5.73 4.34 13.40
CA GLN A 39 5.20 4.55 12.04
C GLN A 39 3.70 4.85 12.02
N CYS A 40 2.93 4.26 12.94
CA CYS A 40 1.52 4.53 13.11
C CYS A 40 1.26 5.96 13.57
N GLU A 41 2.04 6.46 14.53
CA GLU A 41 1.95 7.84 15.04
C GLU A 41 2.44 8.89 14.03
N ASP A 42 3.62 8.68 13.46
CA ASP A 42 4.32 9.64 12.58
C ASP A 42 3.77 9.68 11.14
N ARG A 43 2.76 8.84 10.83
CA ARG A 43 2.20 8.68 9.48
C ARG A 43 3.23 8.27 8.42
N THR A 44 4.33 7.61 8.83
CA THR A 44 5.39 7.11 7.92
C THR A 44 5.18 5.64 7.57
N PHE A 45 5.87 5.11 6.56
CA PHE A 45 5.78 3.69 6.21
C PHE A 45 7.12 3.16 5.69
N ASP A 46 7.68 2.19 6.41
CA ASP A 46 8.92 1.49 6.05
C ASP A 46 8.62 0.02 5.76
N CYS A 47 8.28 -0.26 4.51
CA CYS A 47 7.90 -1.60 4.08
C CYS A 47 8.99 -2.64 4.38
N TYR A 48 10.26 -2.26 4.25
CA TYR A 48 11.38 -3.18 4.42
C TYR A 48 11.57 -3.60 5.88
N ALA A 49 11.46 -2.64 6.81
CA ALA A 49 11.48 -2.94 8.24
C ALA A 49 10.27 -3.81 8.66
N ASN A 50 9.08 -3.48 8.15
CA ASN A 50 7.85 -4.22 8.45
C ASN A 50 7.95 -5.68 7.98
N LEU A 51 8.47 -5.92 6.77
CA LEU A 51 8.71 -7.28 6.27
C LEU A 51 9.80 -8.02 7.06
N ALA A 52 10.83 -7.33 7.55
CA ALA A 52 11.85 -7.93 8.41
C ALA A 52 11.23 -8.43 9.73
N LEU A 53 10.35 -7.63 10.34
CA LEU A 53 9.60 -8.06 11.54
C LEU A 53 8.68 -9.25 11.26
N LEU A 54 7.90 -9.22 10.17
CA LEU A 54 7.06 -10.36 9.79
C LEU A 54 7.89 -11.62 9.51
N LYS A 55 9.09 -11.46 8.95
CA LYS A 55 10.03 -12.56 8.75
C LYS A 55 10.57 -13.11 10.08
N LEU A 56 10.86 -12.25 11.04
CA LEU A 56 11.25 -12.66 12.40
C LEU A 56 10.14 -13.46 13.09
N TYR A 57 8.88 -13.03 12.96
CA TYR A 57 7.72 -13.79 13.44
C TYR A 57 7.57 -15.14 12.74
N GLN A 58 7.85 -15.21 11.44
CA GLN A 58 7.82 -16.48 10.70
C GLN A 58 8.86 -17.48 11.24
N PHE A 59 10.05 -17.02 11.63
CA PHE A 59 11.07 -17.87 12.24
C PHE A 59 10.81 -18.16 13.73
N ASN A 60 10.12 -17.26 14.44
CA ASN A 60 9.88 -17.34 15.87
C ASN A 60 8.38 -17.12 16.19
N PRO A 61 7.50 -18.12 15.96
CA PRO A 61 6.05 -17.94 16.09
C PRO A 61 5.56 -17.52 17.48
N HIS A 62 6.33 -17.82 18.53
CA HIS A 62 6.02 -17.45 19.91
C HIS A 62 6.19 -15.95 20.21
N LEU A 63 6.86 -15.20 19.33
CA LEU A 63 7.04 -13.75 19.44
C LEU A 63 5.98 -12.95 18.68
N LEU A 64 5.11 -13.63 17.91
CA LEU A 64 4.12 -12.97 17.07
C LEU A 64 3.11 -12.20 17.94
N GLN A 65 3.08 -10.88 17.75
CA GLN A 65 2.05 -10.01 18.31
C GLN A 65 1.02 -9.67 17.23
N GLN A 66 -0.22 -10.10 17.44
CA GLN A 66 -1.31 -10.00 16.47
C GLN A 66 -1.62 -8.53 16.12
N GLU A 67 -1.70 -7.67 17.12
CA GLU A 67 -1.93 -6.23 16.98
C GLU A 67 -0.86 -5.53 16.11
N THR A 68 0.42 -5.85 16.31
CA THR A 68 1.48 -5.31 15.46
C THR A 68 1.31 -5.77 14.00
N VAL A 69 0.88 -7.01 13.78
CA VAL A 69 0.63 -7.53 12.42
C VAL A 69 -0.55 -6.79 11.77
N THR A 70 -1.66 -6.61 12.49
CA THR A 70 -2.82 -5.86 11.97
C THR A 70 -2.45 -4.41 11.69
N ASN A 71 -1.64 -3.77 12.55
CA ASN A 71 -1.14 -2.41 12.33
C ASN A 71 -0.25 -2.31 11.09
N ILE A 72 0.64 -3.29 10.84
CA ILE A 72 1.41 -3.35 9.59
C ILE A 72 0.50 -3.46 8.37
N LEU A 73 -0.52 -4.32 8.42
CA LEU A 73 -1.47 -4.51 7.32
C LEU A 73 -2.32 -3.25 7.08
N ALA A 74 -2.84 -2.62 8.14
CA ALA A 74 -3.58 -1.37 8.07
C ALA A 74 -2.71 -0.25 7.48
N LYS A 75 -1.45 -0.13 7.93
CA LYS A 75 -0.48 0.81 7.34
C LYS A 75 -0.21 0.50 5.87
N ALA A 76 -0.11 -0.77 5.47
CA ALA A 76 0.07 -1.15 4.07
C ALA A 76 -1.12 -0.72 3.19
N LEU A 77 -2.35 -0.69 3.72
CA LEU A 77 -3.50 -0.12 3.01
C LEU A 77 -3.33 1.36 2.70
N THR A 78 -2.66 2.13 3.57
CA THR A 78 -2.48 3.59 3.36
C THR A 78 -1.52 3.96 2.22
N VAL A 79 -0.76 2.99 1.71
CA VAL A 79 0.24 3.20 0.63
C VAL A 79 -0.14 2.53 -0.69
N PHE A 80 -1.37 2.01 -0.82
CA PHE A 80 -1.90 1.44 -2.07
C PHE A 80 -1.83 2.47 -3.22
N PRO A 81 -1.71 2.13 -4.51
CA PRO A 81 -1.28 0.86 -5.03
C PRO A 81 0.19 0.66 -4.66
N SER A 82 0.46 -0.47 -4.02
CA SER A 82 1.79 -0.91 -3.63
C SER A 82 1.73 -2.42 -3.36
N PRO A 83 2.78 -3.19 -3.70
CA PRO A 83 2.83 -4.61 -3.35
C PRO A 83 3.00 -4.85 -1.84
N ALA A 84 3.10 -3.80 -1.02
CA ALA A 84 3.34 -3.92 0.41
C ALA A 84 2.35 -4.85 1.12
N PHE A 85 1.04 -4.70 0.85
CA PHE A 85 0.01 -5.48 1.52
C PHE A 85 0.13 -6.97 1.17
N SER A 86 0.25 -7.29 -0.13
CA SER A 86 0.40 -8.67 -0.61
C SER A 86 1.71 -9.32 -0.15
N LEU A 87 2.80 -8.57 -0.07
CA LEU A 87 4.06 -9.06 0.51
C LEU A 87 3.95 -9.35 2.00
N CYS A 88 3.26 -8.50 2.76
CA CYS A 88 3.02 -8.74 4.18
C CYS A 88 2.19 -10.01 4.38
N LEU A 89 1.10 -10.16 3.63
CA LEU A 89 0.22 -11.33 3.70
C LEU A 89 0.95 -12.65 3.40
N ALA A 90 1.90 -12.62 2.45
CA ALA A 90 2.70 -13.79 2.06
C ALA A 90 3.70 -14.25 3.15
N LEU A 91 4.04 -13.40 4.12
CA LEU A 91 4.90 -13.75 5.25
C LEU A 91 4.13 -14.26 6.48
N LEU A 92 2.80 -14.10 6.49
CA LEU A 92 1.98 -14.58 7.60
C LEU A 92 1.84 -16.11 7.57
N PRO A 93 1.57 -16.74 8.74
CA PRO A 93 1.33 -18.17 8.81
C PRO A 93 0.19 -18.65 7.91
N ALA A 94 0.23 -19.91 7.47
CA ALA A 94 -0.79 -20.46 6.58
C ALA A 94 -2.22 -20.44 7.16
N TYR A 95 -2.36 -20.49 8.49
CA TYR A 95 -3.67 -20.45 9.14
C TYR A 95 -4.34 -19.07 9.08
N THR A 96 -3.59 -17.99 8.81
CA THR A 96 -4.11 -16.62 8.71
C THR A 96 -4.56 -16.27 7.29
N GLN A 97 -4.45 -17.22 6.36
CA GLN A 97 -4.75 -16.93 4.95
C GLN A 97 -6.24 -16.67 4.80
N PRO A 98 -6.64 -15.67 4.00
CA PRO A 98 -8.02 -15.20 3.91
C PRO A 98 -8.94 -16.11 3.09
N PHE A 99 -8.48 -17.33 2.77
CA PHE A 99 -9.28 -18.32 2.05
C PHE A 99 -9.95 -19.27 3.05
N PRO A 100 -11.23 -19.62 2.86
CA PRO A 100 -11.88 -20.61 3.69
C PRO A 100 -11.13 -21.94 3.54
N SER A 101 -10.50 -22.41 4.62
CA SER A 101 -9.92 -23.76 4.65
C SER A 101 -11.04 -24.77 4.41
N THR A 102 -11.00 -25.47 3.28
CA THR A 102 -11.93 -26.57 2.95
C THR A 102 -11.67 -27.84 3.78
N SER A 103 -10.64 -27.84 4.63
CA SER A 103 -10.29 -28.95 5.52
C SER A 103 -10.72 -28.67 6.94
N SER A 104 -11.87 -29.23 7.30
CA SER A 104 -12.25 -29.50 8.69
C SER A 104 -11.21 -30.42 9.34
N THR A 105 -10.21 -29.83 10.01
CA THR A 105 -9.32 -30.57 10.90
C THR A 105 -9.47 -29.94 12.28
N PRO A 106 -10.12 -30.62 13.25
CA PRO A 106 -10.32 -30.08 14.58
C PRO A 106 -9.01 -30.21 15.36
N ALA A 107 -8.43 -29.10 15.79
CA ALA A 107 -7.27 -29.15 16.67
C ALA A 107 -7.19 -27.94 17.63
N ALA A 108 -7.62 -28.24 18.86
CA ALA A 108 -7.16 -27.72 20.15
C ALA A 108 -7.74 -26.38 20.66
N PRO A 109 -8.03 -26.29 21.99
CA PRO A 109 -8.98 -25.35 22.63
C PRO A 109 -8.51 -23.88 22.76
N THR A 110 -7.63 -23.40 21.88
CA THR A 110 -7.17 -22.00 21.78
C THR A 110 -7.90 -21.23 20.66
N GLU A 111 -9.04 -21.76 20.21
CA GLU A 111 -9.73 -21.39 18.97
C GLU A 111 -10.27 -19.95 18.91
N SER A 112 -10.55 -19.29 20.03
CA SER A 112 -11.15 -17.94 20.03
C SER A 112 -10.20 -16.84 19.58
N GLN A 113 -9.02 -16.71 20.20
CA GLN A 113 -8.06 -15.64 19.86
C GLN A 113 -7.47 -15.78 18.45
N HIS A 114 -7.30 -17.01 17.97
CA HIS A 114 -6.88 -17.24 16.60
C HIS A 114 -7.99 -16.93 15.60
N SER A 115 -9.26 -17.16 15.96
CA SER A 115 -10.41 -16.80 15.12
C SER A 115 -10.50 -15.30 14.89
N ASP A 116 -10.41 -14.51 15.97
CA ASP A 116 -10.53 -13.04 15.90
C ASP A 116 -9.40 -12.41 15.07
N PHE A 117 -8.18 -12.93 15.21
CA PHE A 117 -7.04 -12.50 14.41
C PHE A 117 -7.19 -12.86 12.93
N VAL A 118 -7.66 -14.07 12.61
CA VAL A 118 -7.91 -14.50 11.23
C VAL A 118 -8.99 -13.64 10.59
N GLU A 119 -10.08 -13.35 11.31
CA GLU A 119 -11.13 -12.44 10.86
C GLU A 119 -10.59 -11.03 10.58
N SER A 120 -9.74 -10.52 11.47
CA SER A 120 -9.07 -9.22 11.31
C SER A 120 -8.24 -9.15 10.02
N VAL A 121 -7.44 -10.18 9.74
CA VAL A 121 -6.65 -10.28 8.50
C VAL A 121 -7.55 -10.39 7.27
N GLN A 122 -8.64 -11.16 7.34
CA GLN A 122 -9.62 -11.29 6.24
C GLN A 122 -10.29 -9.96 5.91
N LYS A 123 -10.72 -9.23 6.93
CA LYS A 123 -11.32 -7.89 6.79
C LYS A 123 -10.35 -6.91 6.14
N LEU A 124 -9.11 -6.82 6.62
CA LEU A 124 -8.09 -5.97 6.00
C LEU A 124 -7.77 -6.39 4.55
N ALA A 125 -7.77 -7.70 4.24
CA ALA A 125 -7.57 -8.20 2.88
C ALA A 125 -8.72 -7.85 1.95
N GLN A 126 -9.96 -7.87 2.44
CA GLN A 126 -11.14 -7.42 1.70
C GLN A 126 -11.01 -5.94 1.36
N LEU A 127 -10.63 -5.10 2.32
CA LEU A 127 -10.37 -3.68 2.10
C LEU A 127 -9.27 -3.45 1.06
N SER A 128 -8.15 -4.18 1.14
CA SER A 128 -7.07 -4.10 0.15
C SER A 128 -7.57 -4.41 -1.26
N THR A 129 -8.38 -5.45 -1.41
CA THR A 129 -8.95 -5.86 -2.70
C THR A 129 -9.85 -4.75 -3.30
N LEU A 130 -10.65 -4.09 -2.46
CA LEU A 130 -11.50 -2.98 -2.90
C LEU A 130 -10.68 -1.76 -3.34
N LEU A 131 -9.60 -1.43 -2.62
CA LEU A 131 -8.68 -0.34 -2.99
C LEU A 131 -7.92 -0.65 -4.29
N GLU A 132 -7.36 -1.85 -4.43
CA GLU A 132 -6.60 -2.27 -5.63
C GLU A 132 -7.49 -2.37 -6.88
N SER A 133 -8.76 -2.74 -6.71
CA SER A 133 -9.75 -2.76 -7.81
C SER A 133 -10.40 -1.40 -8.09
N ALA A 134 -9.95 -0.33 -7.42
CA ALA A 134 -10.49 1.04 -7.52
C ALA A 134 -12.00 1.14 -7.22
N GLN A 135 -12.55 0.23 -6.41
CA GLN A 135 -13.94 0.24 -5.96
C GLN A 135 -14.11 1.09 -4.69
N TYR A 136 -13.73 2.38 -4.76
CA TYR A 136 -13.62 3.26 -3.59
C TYR A 136 -14.94 3.47 -2.84
N THR A 137 -16.07 3.60 -3.55
CA THR A 137 -17.38 3.73 -2.91
C THR A 137 -17.74 2.50 -2.07
N GLN A 138 -17.42 1.30 -2.59
CA GLN A 138 -17.64 0.06 -1.84
C GLN A 138 -16.66 -0.07 -0.69
N PHE A 139 -15.40 0.33 -0.86
CA PHE A 139 -14.41 0.37 0.21
C PHE A 139 -14.94 1.15 1.42
N TRP A 140 -15.42 2.38 1.23
CA TRP A 140 -15.95 3.19 2.33
C TRP A 140 -17.25 2.62 2.90
N SER A 141 -18.12 2.07 2.06
CA SER A 141 -19.33 1.39 2.54
C SER A 141 -19.01 0.17 3.39
N THR A 142 -17.99 -0.62 3.03
CA THR A 142 -17.55 -1.79 3.79
C THR A 142 -16.84 -1.35 5.07
N PHE A 143 -15.95 -0.38 5.00
CA PHE A 143 -15.25 0.19 6.16
C PHE A 143 -16.24 0.74 7.20
N ASN A 144 -17.27 1.45 6.77
CA ASN A 144 -18.29 2.02 7.65
C ASN A 144 -19.40 1.02 8.06
N SER A 145 -19.36 -0.23 7.59
CA SER A 145 -20.43 -1.21 7.85
C SER A 145 -20.31 -1.94 9.19
N ASP A 146 -19.11 -1.99 9.76
CA ASP A 146 -18.78 -2.80 10.92
C ASP A 146 -17.72 -2.08 11.77
N ASP A 147 -18.03 -1.87 13.05
CA ASP A 147 -17.17 -1.16 14.01
C ASP A 147 -15.78 -1.81 14.13
N LEU A 148 -15.66 -3.12 13.86
CA LEU A 148 -14.38 -3.80 13.90
C LEU A 148 -13.36 -3.23 12.89
N TYR A 149 -13.82 -2.68 11.75
CA TYR A 149 -12.91 -2.01 10.82
C TYR A 149 -12.30 -0.74 11.40
N ALA A 150 -13.08 0.01 12.19
CA ALA A 150 -12.60 1.22 12.85
C ALA A 150 -11.58 0.85 13.95
N ASP A 151 -11.84 -0.22 14.71
CA ASP A 151 -10.92 -0.73 15.73
C ASP A 151 -9.58 -1.16 15.10
N LEU A 152 -9.60 -1.84 13.95
CA LEU A 152 -8.40 -2.32 13.25
C LEU A 152 -7.47 -1.22 12.73
N VAL A 153 -7.96 0.01 12.62
CA VAL A 153 -7.19 1.15 12.12
C VAL A 153 -7.01 2.25 13.16
N ALA A 154 -7.51 2.04 14.39
CA ALA A 154 -7.54 3.06 15.44
C ALA A 154 -6.15 3.60 15.80
N ASP A 155 -5.14 2.73 15.80
CA ASP A 155 -3.75 3.10 16.10
C ASP A 155 -3.08 3.86 14.95
N VAL A 156 -3.61 3.78 13.73
CA VAL A 156 -3.02 4.39 12.55
C VAL A 156 -3.47 5.85 12.44
N ALA A 157 -2.61 6.76 12.88
CA ALA A 157 -2.91 8.19 12.88
C ALA A 157 -3.23 8.69 11.46
N GLY A 158 -4.44 9.23 11.29
CA GLY A 158 -4.90 9.78 10.00
C GLY A 158 -5.11 8.72 8.92
N PHE A 159 -5.44 7.46 9.27
CA PHE A 159 -5.70 6.39 8.31
C PHE A 159 -6.58 6.83 7.14
N GLU A 160 -7.77 7.35 7.42
CA GLU A 160 -8.69 7.76 6.35
C GLU A 160 -8.15 8.92 5.51
N GLU A 161 -7.44 9.86 6.13
CA GLU A 161 -6.82 11.00 5.42
C GLU A 161 -5.75 10.50 4.45
N LEU A 162 -4.89 9.58 4.88
CA LEU A 162 -3.86 8.97 4.04
C LEU A 162 -4.48 8.19 2.88
N VAL A 163 -5.53 7.40 3.13
CA VAL A 163 -6.27 6.68 2.09
C VAL A 163 -6.87 7.67 1.09
N ARG A 164 -7.55 8.74 1.53
CA ARG A 164 -8.13 9.78 0.65
C ARG A 164 -7.07 10.49 -0.20
N ILE A 165 -5.93 10.89 0.40
CA ILE A 165 -4.79 11.47 -0.33
C ILE A 165 -4.36 10.52 -1.43
N ARG A 166 -4.30 9.24 -1.12
CA ARG A 166 -3.80 8.25 -2.04
C ARG A 166 -4.78 7.90 -3.16
N ILE A 167 -6.09 7.83 -2.88
CA ILE A 167 -7.15 7.81 -3.89
C ILE A 167 -6.98 9.00 -4.83
N ALA A 168 -6.79 10.21 -4.29
CA ALA A 168 -6.63 11.41 -5.10
C ALA A 168 -5.38 11.38 -5.99
N VAL A 169 -4.27 10.82 -5.51
CA VAL A 169 -3.07 10.61 -6.35
C VAL A 169 -3.37 9.70 -7.54
N GLU A 170 -4.09 8.59 -7.35
CA GLU A 170 -4.45 7.69 -8.46
C GLU A 170 -5.44 8.33 -9.43
N VAL A 171 -6.43 9.08 -8.93
CA VAL A 171 -7.34 9.87 -9.76
C VAL A 171 -6.56 10.91 -10.57
N GLY A 172 -5.56 11.55 -9.97
CA GLY A 172 -4.70 12.53 -10.62
C GLY A 172 -3.90 11.97 -11.82
N LYS A 173 -3.61 10.67 -11.80
CA LYS A 173 -2.94 9.97 -12.92
C LYS A 173 -3.91 9.58 -14.03
N ALA A 174 -5.16 9.25 -13.69
CA ALA A 174 -6.12 8.69 -14.63
C ALA A 174 -7.05 9.74 -15.28
N PHE A 175 -7.27 10.88 -14.63
CA PHE A 175 -8.26 11.87 -15.06
C PHE A 175 -7.64 13.24 -15.37
N ARG A 176 -8.30 13.98 -16.26
CA ARG A 176 -8.07 15.42 -16.50
C ARG A 176 -9.25 16.26 -16.03
N GLU A 177 -10.44 15.70 -16.16
CA GLU A 177 -11.70 16.27 -15.69
C GLU A 177 -12.51 15.16 -15.05
N ILE A 178 -13.08 15.41 -13.88
CA ILE A 178 -13.92 14.46 -13.15
C ILE A 178 -15.13 15.20 -12.57
N SER A 179 -16.31 14.58 -12.57
CA SER A 179 -17.46 15.18 -11.89
C SER A 179 -17.23 15.20 -10.38
N ALA A 180 -17.59 16.30 -9.75
CA ALA A 180 -17.38 16.47 -8.32
C ALA A 180 -18.22 15.47 -7.51
N GLU A 181 -19.40 15.08 -7.98
CA GLU A 181 -20.25 14.05 -7.35
C GLU A 181 -19.55 12.69 -7.27
N VAL A 182 -18.87 12.27 -8.34
CA VAL A 182 -18.11 11.00 -8.34
C VAL A 182 -16.93 11.09 -7.37
N LEU A 183 -16.24 12.23 -7.36
CA LEU A 183 -15.10 12.43 -6.45
C LEU A 183 -15.54 12.49 -4.98
N GLU A 184 -16.70 13.07 -4.68
CA GLU A 184 -17.31 13.05 -3.34
C GLU A 184 -17.57 11.62 -2.86
N GLN A 185 -18.13 10.79 -3.73
CA GLN A 185 -18.39 9.37 -3.42
C GLN A 185 -17.11 8.57 -3.21
N TRP A 186 -16.07 8.82 -4.02
CA TRP A 186 -14.80 8.12 -3.90
C TRP A 186 -13.99 8.52 -2.68
N LEU A 187 -14.12 9.76 -2.20
CA LEU A 187 -13.44 10.25 -1.01
C LEU A 187 -14.28 10.12 0.27
N ASP A 188 -15.53 9.66 0.17
CA ASP A 188 -16.52 9.63 1.25
C ASP A 188 -16.66 11.00 1.96
N LEU A 189 -16.69 12.07 1.16
CA LEU A 189 -16.86 13.44 1.65
C LEU A 189 -18.31 13.87 1.48
N ARG A 190 -19.05 13.94 2.59
CA ARG A 190 -20.49 14.29 2.59
C ARG A 190 -20.77 15.78 2.36
N SER A 191 -19.76 16.64 2.45
CA SER A 191 -19.90 18.09 2.29
C SER A 191 -19.13 18.60 1.08
N ARG A 192 -19.82 19.37 0.23
CA ARG A 192 -19.24 20.10 -0.92
C ARG A 192 -18.06 20.97 -0.50
N GLU A 193 -18.17 21.63 0.65
CA GLU A 193 -17.13 22.52 1.16
C GLU A 193 -15.88 21.74 1.60
N ALA A 194 -16.07 20.54 2.17
CA ALA A 194 -14.97 19.66 2.53
C ALA A 194 -14.24 19.14 1.29
N LEU A 195 -14.99 18.80 0.23
CA LEU A 195 -14.40 18.45 -1.06
C LEU A 195 -13.59 19.62 -1.63
N GLU A 196 -14.16 20.82 -1.69
CA GLU A 196 -13.47 22.00 -2.24
C GLU A 196 -12.15 22.29 -1.50
N LYS A 197 -12.16 22.23 -0.16
CA LYS A 197 -10.95 22.39 0.65
C LYS A 197 -9.92 21.31 0.38
N PHE A 198 -10.33 20.04 0.37
CA PHE A 198 -9.42 18.92 0.11
C PHE A 198 -8.80 19.03 -1.30
N VAL A 199 -9.61 19.29 -2.31
CA VAL A 199 -9.18 19.41 -3.70
C VAL A 199 -8.23 20.60 -3.90
N THR A 200 -8.47 21.73 -3.22
CA THR A 200 -7.65 22.94 -3.36
C THR A 200 -6.38 22.85 -2.53
N ASP A 201 -6.50 22.52 -1.24
CA ASP A 201 -5.39 22.61 -0.27
C ASP A 201 -4.47 21.39 -0.34
N VAL A 202 -5.02 20.20 -0.60
CA VAL A 202 -4.27 18.93 -0.58
C VAL A 202 -3.87 18.52 -2.00
N CYS A 203 -4.81 18.55 -2.94
CA CYS A 203 -4.54 18.08 -4.31
C CYS A 203 -3.95 19.16 -5.23
N GLY A 204 -4.17 20.45 -4.92
CA GLY A 204 -3.79 21.57 -5.80
C GLY A 204 -4.55 21.59 -7.12
N TRP A 205 -5.79 21.08 -7.14
CA TRP A 205 -6.66 21.02 -8.32
C TRP A 205 -7.64 22.19 -8.36
N VAL A 206 -8.28 22.41 -9.51
CA VAL A 206 -9.20 23.54 -9.70
C VAL A 206 -10.64 23.05 -9.78
N VAL A 207 -11.53 23.62 -8.96
CA VAL A 207 -12.96 23.30 -8.96
C VAL A 207 -13.73 24.30 -9.84
N GLU A 208 -14.34 23.81 -10.93
CA GLU A 208 -15.26 24.60 -11.76
C GLU A 208 -16.68 24.51 -11.20
N LYS A 209 -17.04 25.47 -10.32
CA LYS A 209 -18.33 25.49 -9.61
C LYS A 209 -19.54 25.50 -10.54
N GLU A 210 -19.44 26.19 -11.68
CA GLU A 210 -20.55 26.33 -12.64
C GLU A 210 -20.94 25.01 -13.33
N LYS A 211 -19.97 24.12 -13.54
CA LYS A 211 -20.16 22.83 -14.24
C LYS A 211 -20.18 21.64 -13.29
N ALA A 212 -19.92 21.87 -12.00
CA ALA A 212 -19.73 20.83 -10.99
C ALA A 212 -18.62 19.81 -11.38
N VAL A 213 -17.55 20.29 -12.02
CA VAL A 213 -16.42 19.48 -12.49
C VAL A 213 -15.14 19.93 -11.79
N VAL A 214 -14.27 18.97 -11.49
CA VAL A 214 -12.92 19.20 -10.96
C VAL A 214 -11.91 18.98 -12.09
N ARG A 215 -11.07 19.99 -12.34
CA ARG A 215 -9.95 19.92 -13.29
C ARG A 215 -8.68 19.47 -12.59
N VAL A 216 -8.12 18.38 -13.10
CA VAL A 216 -6.83 17.84 -12.67
C VAL A 216 -5.74 18.40 -13.58
N PRO A 217 -4.65 18.97 -13.04
CA PRO A 217 -3.52 19.45 -13.83
C PRO A 217 -2.90 18.35 -14.69
N ALA A 218 -2.43 18.71 -15.89
CA ALA A 218 -1.71 17.78 -16.75
C ALA A 218 -0.40 17.33 -16.11
N ASN A 219 -0.11 16.02 -16.19
CA ASN A 219 1.09 15.38 -15.70
C ASN A 219 1.54 14.28 -16.68
N LYS A 220 2.73 13.73 -16.46
CA LYS A 220 3.32 12.70 -17.35
C LYS A 220 2.46 11.44 -17.52
N GLU A 221 1.56 11.17 -16.59
CA GLU A 221 0.72 9.96 -16.56
C GLU A 221 -0.65 10.20 -17.19
N ASN A 222 -1.23 11.39 -17.06
CA ASN A 222 -2.55 11.74 -17.60
C ASN A 222 -2.48 12.43 -18.99
N GLU A 223 -1.28 12.71 -19.49
CA GLU A 223 -1.04 13.22 -20.84
C GLU A 223 -1.18 12.11 -21.90
N THR A 224 -1.78 12.48 -23.03
CA THR A 224 -2.01 11.53 -24.13
C THR A 224 -0.69 11.36 -24.86
N ARG A 225 -0.03 10.23 -24.65
CA ARG A 225 1.21 9.91 -25.35
C ARG A 225 0.87 9.49 -26.77
N SER A 226 1.46 10.17 -27.75
CA SER A 226 1.39 9.74 -29.14
C SER A 226 2.13 8.42 -29.31
N GLU A 227 1.51 7.45 -29.96
CA GLU A 227 2.14 6.18 -30.32
C GLU A 227 3.31 6.42 -31.28
N VAL A 228 4.48 5.84 -30.98
CA VAL A 228 5.64 5.90 -31.87
C VAL A 228 5.40 4.94 -33.04
N LYS A 229 4.93 5.48 -34.17
CA LYS A 229 4.55 4.69 -35.36
C LYS A 229 5.73 4.10 -36.14
N SER A 230 6.96 4.52 -35.84
CA SER A 230 8.17 3.98 -36.45
C SER A 230 9.34 4.16 -35.50
N GLU A 231 10.04 3.07 -35.20
CA GLU A 231 11.29 3.11 -34.44
C GLU A 231 12.43 3.59 -35.35
N HIS A 232 13.16 4.61 -34.91
CA HIS A 232 14.38 5.02 -35.60
C HIS A 232 15.53 4.11 -35.16
N VAL A 233 15.83 3.09 -35.97
CA VAL A 233 16.97 2.22 -35.75
C VAL A 233 18.22 2.87 -36.36
N GLY A 234 19.02 3.53 -35.52
CA GLY A 234 20.28 4.13 -35.94
C GLY A 234 21.34 3.07 -36.26
N ILE A 235 22.30 3.41 -37.12
CA ILE A 235 23.38 2.49 -37.54
C ILE A 235 24.22 1.96 -36.35
N GLU A 236 24.33 2.76 -35.28
CA GLU A 236 24.99 2.39 -34.02
C GLU A 236 24.40 1.13 -33.36
N GLN A 237 23.09 0.91 -33.52
CA GLN A 237 22.41 -0.28 -32.98
C GLN A 237 22.81 -1.56 -33.74
N PHE A 238 23.32 -1.43 -34.96
CA PHE A 238 23.87 -2.53 -35.77
C PHE A 238 25.37 -2.75 -35.52
N GLY A 239 26.02 -1.95 -34.67
CA GLY A 239 27.46 -2.00 -34.45
C GLY A 239 27.98 -3.38 -34.02
N ARG A 240 27.20 -4.15 -33.25
CA ARG A 240 27.56 -5.53 -32.87
C ARG A 240 27.54 -6.50 -34.06
N VAL A 241 26.58 -6.35 -34.98
CA VAL A 241 26.45 -7.18 -36.18
C VAL A 241 27.56 -6.84 -37.17
N ILE A 242 27.80 -5.55 -37.39
CA ILE A 242 28.88 -5.05 -38.26
C ILE A 242 30.24 -5.52 -37.73
N ARG A 243 30.53 -5.33 -36.44
CA ARG A 243 31.78 -5.77 -35.80
C ARG A 243 32.01 -7.27 -36.00
N ARG A 244 30.99 -8.11 -35.75
CA ARG A 244 31.08 -9.56 -35.92
C ARG A 244 31.35 -9.97 -37.38
N GLY A 245 30.79 -9.25 -38.34
CA GLY A 245 31.03 -9.47 -39.77
C GLY A 245 32.48 -9.19 -40.20
N PHE A 246 33.14 -8.22 -39.58
CA PHE A 246 34.56 -7.94 -39.80
C PHE A 246 35.49 -8.89 -39.04
N GLU A 247 35.09 -9.37 -37.86
CA GLU A 247 35.89 -10.32 -37.05
C GLU A 247 35.91 -11.75 -37.60
N GLN A 248 34.88 -12.17 -38.36
CA GLN A 248 34.83 -13.51 -39.00
C GLN A 248 35.48 -13.57 -40.38
N ALA A 249 35.84 -12.43 -40.98
CA ALA A 249 36.47 -12.36 -42.30
C ALA A 249 38.01 -12.42 -42.25
N ALA A 250 38.60 -12.71 -41.09
CA ALA A 250 40.04 -12.90 -40.86
C ALA A 250 40.36 -14.37 -40.51
#